data_AF-A0A6N3D7E4-F1
#
_entry.id   AF-A0A6N3D7E4-F1
#
_cell.length_a   1.000
_cell.length_b   1.000
_cell.length_c   1.000
_cell.angle_alpha   90.00
_cell.angle_beta   90.00
_cell.angle_gamma   90.00
#
_symmetry.space_group_name_H-M   'P 1'
#
loop_
_entity.id
_entity.type
_entity.pdbx_description
1 polymer ?
#
loop_
_entity_poly.entity_id
_entity_poly.type
_entity_poly.pdbx_seq_one_letter_code
_entity_poly.pdbx_strand_id
1 'polypeptide(L)'
;MEELQTISTLQGVEIALRKELEHIAEGYIKVGYLLKKTRDAEFYKEKGYADVFEFAKETFNISRTWAIRFMQINDTYSIDGNSPEIQEKYRGYGSSKLSEMLALPEEVREVVPRDATVREIREVKEVIRETEDRYSPQMSLCDIAPEEHQGSWTETLVYEFFKGEGKGCFEKMHKWIWEDEPKEESVINREIMGIVAPTKFRMFRMQFANALFSEFQIRIMPYNGRGEPEEISYLELAKTFEQTFYPEGRKTSDSEAYERVYQMPLREKKEREVLKTEPLKKKAEPAKAQETLEEPKETEEQIPGQMEVEDYPELMPDAPAMNLPEEEKQVHEITEEVVQEGEVIEDILKSGDPEKIMQLLKKEFAWPKGGWDNWKKKVITL
;
A
#
# COMPACT_ATOMS: atom_id res chain seq x y z
N MET A 1 1.83 35.94 15.08
CA MET A 1 2.67 36.79 14.19
C MET A 1 3.82 36.00 13.57
N GLU A 2 4.41 35.02 14.27
CA GLU A 2 5.44 34.11 13.70
C GLU A 2 4.90 33.13 12.64
N GLU A 3 3.67 32.61 12.78
CA GLU A 3 3.05 31.70 11.78
C GLU A 3 2.77 32.38 10.41
N LEU A 4 2.63 33.71 10.38
CA LEU A 4 2.39 34.46 9.15
C LEU A 4 3.68 34.71 8.34
N GLN A 5 4.85 34.65 8.98
CA GLN A 5 6.14 34.77 8.28
C GLN A 5 6.53 33.45 7.60
N THR A 6 6.14 32.31 8.17
CA THR A 6 6.46 30.98 7.64
C THR A 6 5.76 30.70 6.31
N ILE A 7 4.51 31.10 6.13
CA ILE A 7 3.76 30.88 4.86
C ILE A 7 4.19 31.77 3.68
N SER A 8 5.26 32.56 3.80
CA SER A 8 5.77 33.42 2.71
C SER A 8 6.61 32.67 1.67
N THR A 9 6.91 31.38 1.92
CA THR A 9 7.67 30.50 1.03
C THR A 9 6.93 29.18 0.85
N LEU A 10 7.11 28.50 -0.29
CA LEU A 10 6.50 27.18 -0.54
C LEU A 10 6.85 26.17 0.57
N GLN A 11 8.12 26.13 0.98
CA GLN A 11 8.57 25.27 2.09
C GLN A 11 7.83 25.57 3.39
N GLY A 12 7.61 26.84 3.73
CA GLY A 12 6.89 27.17 4.94
C GLY A 12 5.37 26.98 4.84
N VAL A 13 4.79 27.05 3.63
CA VAL A 13 3.41 26.59 3.37
C VAL A 13 3.31 25.08 3.56
N GLU A 14 4.25 24.29 3.04
CA GLU A 14 4.28 22.83 3.22
C GLU A 14 4.40 22.43 4.70
N ILE A 15 5.26 23.10 5.46
CA ILE A 15 5.41 22.86 6.91
C ILE A 15 4.11 23.16 7.65
N ALA A 16 3.48 24.31 7.37
CA ALA A 16 2.22 24.69 7.99
C ALA A 16 1.10 23.69 7.64
N LEU A 17 1.01 23.27 6.37
CA LEU A 17 0.02 22.29 5.92
C LEU A 17 0.22 20.93 6.62
N ARG A 18 1.48 20.46 6.73
CA ARG A 18 1.79 19.21 7.44
C ARG A 18 1.36 19.26 8.90
N LYS A 19 1.63 20.36 9.59
CA LYS A 19 1.22 20.56 11.00
C LYS A 19 -0.31 20.52 11.16
N GLU A 20 -1.05 21.17 10.28
CA GLU A 20 -2.53 21.13 10.32
C GLU A 20 -3.08 19.71 10.02
N LEU A 21 -2.47 18.99 9.07
CA LEU A 21 -2.83 17.59 8.79
C LEU A 21 -2.54 16.67 9.99
N GLU A 22 -1.43 16.89 10.69
CA GLU A 22 -1.12 16.18 11.94
C GLU A 22 -2.18 16.47 13.03
N HIS A 23 -2.57 17.73 13.21
CA HIS A 23 -3.63 18.10 14.15
C HIS A 23 -4.99 17.47 13.79
N ILE A 24 -5.30 17.31 12.50
CA ILE A 24 -6.50 16.58 12.07
C ILE A 24 -6.42 15.12 12.52
N ALA A 25 -5.28 14.44 12.34
CA ALA A 25 -5.11 13.06 12.77
C ALA A 25 -5.21 12.90 14.30
N GLU A 26 -4.62 13.81 15.07
CA GLU A 26 -4.78 13.85 16.54
C GLU A 26 -6.24 14.11 16.94
N GLY A 27 -6.97 14.89 16.14
CA GLY A 27 -8.41 15.07 16.26
C GLY A 27 -9.18 13.76 16.20
N TYR A 28 -8.82 12.83 15.31
CA TYR A 28 -9.47 11.51 15.21
C TYR A 28 -9.28 10.69 16.49
N ILE A 29 -8.07 10.67 17.05
CA ILE A 29 -7.76 9.99 18.32
C ILE A 29 -8.62 10.56 19.45
N LYS A 30 -8.71 11.89 19.52
CA LYS A 30 -9.48 12.60 20.54
C LYS A 30 -10.98 12.38 20.41
N VAL A 31 -11.53 12.33 19.20
CA VAL A 31 -12.94 11.97 18.96
C VAL A 31 -13.22 10.56 19.50
N GLY A 32 -12.34 9.60 19.21
CA GLY A 32 -12.45 8.24 19.76
C GLY A 32 -12.46 8.20 21.29
N TYR A 33 -11.53 8.92 21.93
CA TYR A 33 -11.49 9.05 23.39
C TYR A 33 -12.78 9.66 23.96
N LEU A 34 -13.31 10.72 23.35
CA LEU A 34 -14.53 11.37 23.82
C LEU A 34 -15.77 10.47 23.66
N LEU A 35 -15.84 9.70 22.57
CA LEU A 35 -16.89 8.69 22.39
C LEU A 35 -16.81 7.60 23.46
N LYS A 36 -15.61 7.07 23.74
CA LYS A 36 -15.40 6.10 24.83
C LYS A 36 -15.77 6.68 26.19
N LYS A 37 -15.34 7.89 26.50
CA LYS A 37 -15.70 8.58 27.75
C LYS A 37 -17.21 8.79 27.88
N THR A 38 -17.88 9.15 26.80
CA THR A 38 -19.35 9.30 26.74
C THR A 38 -20.06 7.97 26.98
N ARG A 39 -19.55 6.88 26.38
CA ARG A 39 -20.04 5.52 26.59
C ARG A 39 -19.86 5.08 28.04
N ASP A 40 -18.64 5.17 28.56
CA ASP A 40 -18.24 4.61 29.85
C ASP A 40 -18.87 5.36 31.03
N ALA A 41 -19.06 6.68 30.90
CA ALA A 41 -19.76 7.51 31.89
C ALA A 41 -21.27 7.62 31.64
N GLU A 42 -21.78 6.96 30.59
CA GLU A 42 -23.19 6.99 30.17
C GLU A 42 -23.78 8.40 29.94
N PHE A 43 -22.96 9.38 29.55
CA PHE A 43 -23.39 10.78 29.35
C PHE A 43 -24.46 10.94 28.26
N TYR A 44 -24.58 9.98 27.34
CA TYR A 44 -25.63 9.96 26.34
C TYR A 44 -27.05 9.92 26.95
N LYS A 45 -27.20 9.37 28.17
CA LYS A 45 -28.48 9.31 28.89
C LYS A 45 -29.00 10.67 29.32
N GLU A 46 -28.12 11.66 29.52
CA GLU A 46 -28.53 13.03 29.92
C GLU A 46 -29.45 13.69 28.90
N LYS A 47 -29.32 13.30 27.62
CA LYS A 47 -30.16 13.77 26.51
C LYS A 47 -31.23 12.75 26.10
N GLY A 48 -31.36 11.65 26.82
CA GLY A 48 -32.37 10.62 26.57
C GLY A 48 -32.05 9.67 25.41
N TYR A 49 -30.81 9.59 24.95
CA TYR A 49 -30.41 8.60 23.95
C TYR A 49 -30.24 7.20 24.57
N ALA A 50 -30.49 6.16 23.79
CA ALA A 50 -30.38 4.76 24.22
C ALA A 50 -28.92 4.32 24.40
N ASP A 51 -28.04 4.77 23.50
CA ASP A 51 -26.61 4.46 23.54
C ASP A 51 -25.73 5.57 22.94
N VAL A 52 -24.41 5.39 23.04
CA VAL A 52 -23.41 6.32 22.50
C VAL A 52 -23.50 6.46 20.97
N PHE A 53 -23.96 5.44 20.25
CA PHE A 53 -24.04 5.45 18.78
C PHE A 53 -25.22 6.28 18.31
N GLU A 54 -26.37 6.16 18.96
CA GLU A 54 -27.53 7.02 18.73
C GLU A 54 -27.17 8.48 19.03
N PHE A 55 -26.52 8.74 20.17
CA PHE A 55 -26.01 10.08 20.49
C PHE A 55 -25.08 10.64 19.42
N ALA A 56 -24.12 9.83 18.95
CA ALA A 56 -23.15 10.24 17.94
C ALA A 56 -23.83 10.55 16.58
N LYS A 57 -24.80 9.73 16.18
CA LYS A 57 -25.56 9.91 14.95
C LYS A 57 -26.45 11.16 15.02
N GLU A 58 -27.29 11.26 16.05
CA GLU A 58 -28.28 12.34 16.15
C GLU A 58 -27.65 13.71 16.46
N THR A 59 -26.52 13.75 17.18
CA THR A 59 -25.86 15.02 17.56
C THR A 59 -24.82 15.47 16.55
N PHE A 60 -24.05 14.55 15.96
CA PHE A 60 -22.88 14.87 15.14
C PHE A 60 -22.93 14.27 13.73
N ASN A 61 -24.00 13.55 13.38
CA ASN A 61 -24.12 12.81 12.12
C ASN A 61 -22.98 11.78 11.91
N ILE A 62 -22.46 11.22 13.01
CA ILE A 62 -21.43 10.17 12.96
C ILE A 62 -22.14 8.83 12.95
N SER A 63 -21.96 8.05 11.88
CA SER A 63 -22.57 6.72 11.78
C SER A 63 -21.99 5.76 12.84
N ARG A 64 -22.71 4.69 13.14
CA ARG A 64 -22.24 3.64 14.06
C ARG A 64 -20.88 3.08 13.64
N THR A 65 -20.69 2.82 12.34
CA THR A 65 -19.44 2.31 11.77
C THR A 65 -18.27 3.25 12.03
N TRP A 66 -18.47 4.55 11.79
CA TRP A 66 -17.43 5.56 12.05
C TRP A 66 -17.18 5.74 13.55
N ALA A 67 -18.21 5.74 14.39
CA ALA A 67 -18.06 5.80 15.84
C ALA A 67 -17.22 4.62 16.37
N ILE A 68 -17.50 3.39 15.92
CA ILE A 68 -16.69 2.20 16.25
C ILE A 68 -15.25 2.40 15.78
N ARG A 69 -15.06 2.85 14.54
CA ARG A 69 -13.72 3.08 13.97
C ARG A 69 -12.91 4.08 14.79
N PHE A 70 -13.49 5.22 15.16
CA PHE A 70 -12.83 6.20 16.03
C PHE A 70 -12.40 5.60 17.37
N MET A 71 -13.29 4.83 18.00
CA MET A 71 -12.97 4.17 19.27
C MET A 71 -11.86 3.14 19.12
N GLN A 72 -11.84 2.33 18.05
CA GLN A 72 -10.78 1.35 17.77
C GLN A 72 -9.43 2.00 17.48
N ILE A 73 -9.43 3.11 16.71
CA ILE A 73 -8.23 3.91 16.47
C ILE A 73 -7.67 4.42 17.80
N ASN A 74 -8.54 4.88 18.70
CA ASN A 74 -8.14 5.28 20.04
C ASN A 74 -7.59 4.10 20.85
N ASP A 75 -8.30 2.97 20.88
CA ASP A 75 -7.88 1.75 21.59
C ASP A 75 -6.48 1.29 21.18
N THR A 76 -6.17 1.40 19.89
CA THR A 76 -4.94 0.86 19.31
C THR A 76 -3.76 1.84 19.38
N TYR A 77 -3.99 3.12 19.07
CA TYR A 77 -2.89 4.06 18.79
C TYR A 77 -2.76 5.17 19.83
N SER A 78 -3.69 5.31 20.77
CA SER A 78 -3.56 6.27 21.86
C SER A 78 -2.66 5.76 22.99
N ILE A 79 -2.14 6.68 23.80
CA ILE A 79 -1.36 6.32 25.00
C ILE A 79 -2.22 5.43 25.91
N ASP A 80 -1.68 4.28 26.31
CA ASP A 80 -2.34 3.25 27.14
C ASP A 80 -3.69 2.75 26.59
N GLY A 81 -3.98 2.99 25.31
CA GLY A 81 -5.22 2.57 24.66
C GLY A 81 -6.48 3.28 25.17
N ASN A 82 -6.37 4.38 25.93
CA ASN A 82 -7.53 5.18 26.33
C ASN A 82 -7.16 6.63 26.68
N SER A 83 -6.48 7.30 25.76
CA SER A 83 -6.02 8.68 25.93
C SER A 83 -6.49 9.60 24.81
N PRO A 84 -6.71 10.90 25.05
CA PRO A 84 -6.89 11.87 23.96
C PRO A 84 -5.63 12.09 23.13
N GLU A 85 -4.47 11.56 23.57
CA GLU A 85 -3.16 11.75 22.93
C GLU A 85 -2.70 10.47 22.22
N ILE A 86 -2.11 10.64 21.04
CA ILE A 86 -1.53 9.56 20.25
C ILE A 86 -0.18 9.12 20.81
N GLN A 87 0.16 7.84 20.69
CA GLN A 87 1.50 7.36 21.02
C GLN A 87 2.55 7.99 20.08
N GLU A 88 3.74 8.29 20.62
CA GLU A 88 4.82 8.97 19.87
C GLU A 88 5.21 8.23 18.58
N LYS A 89 5.22 6.89 18.59
CA LYS A 89 5.56 6.08 17.41
C LYS A 89 4.60 6.32 16.23
N TYR A 90 3.33 6.62 16.50
CA TYR A 90 2.30 6.88 15.49
C TYR A 90 2.04 8.38 15.24
N ARG A 91 2.80 9.29 15.85
CA ARG A 91 2.71 10.72 15.50
C ARG A 91 3.06 10.91 14.02
N GLY A 92 2.29 11.75 13.32
CA GLY A 92 2.45 11.99 11.89
C GLY A 92 1.68 11.04 10.99
N TYR A 93 1.04 10.01 11.54
CA TYR A 93 0.19 9.10 10.76
C TYR A 93 -1.18 9.73 10.57
N GLY A 94 -1.60 9.91 9.31
CA GLY A 94 -2.94 10.38 8.97
C GLY A 94 -4.04 9.38 9.36
N SER A 95 -5.27 9.86 9.52
CA SER A 95 -6.44 9.05 9.92
C SER A 95 -6.72 7.86 8.99
N SER A 96 -6.62 8.06 7.68
CA SER A 96 -6.80 7.00 6.68
C SER A 96 -5.75 5.91 6.86
N LYS A 97 -4.49 6.29 7.07
CA LYS A 97 -3.39 5.35 7.33
C LYS A 97 -3.63 4.53 8.60
N LEU A 98 -3.96 5.19 9.70
CA LEU A 98 -4.28 4.52 10.97
C LEU A 98 -5.47 3.56 10.84
N SER A 99 -6.49 3.95 10.07
CA SER A 99 -7.67 3.12 9.81
C SER A 99 -7.32 1.85 9.03
N GLU A 100 -6.48 1.98 8.01
CA GLU A 100 -6.00 0.85 7.18
C GLU A 100 -5.13 -0.11 8.00
N MET A 101 -4.28 0.44 8.87
CA MET A 101 -3.39 -0.31 9.76
C MET A 101 -4.13 -1.15 10.81
N LEU A 102 -5.40 -0.83 11.14
CA LEU A 102 -6.18 -1.61 12.12
C LEU A 102 -6.39 -3.06 11.68
N ALA A 103 -6.43 -3.32 10.37
CA ALA A 103 -6.61 -4.66 9.82
C ALA A 103 -5.28 -5.44 9.67
N LEU A 104 -4.13 -4.81 9.94
CA LEU A 104 -2.85 -5.51 9.94
C LEU A 104 -2.65 -6.28 11.26
N PRO A 105 -2.00 -7.46 11.22
CA PRO A 105 -1.43 -8.10 12.41
C PRO A 105 -0.48 -7.14 13.16
N GLU A 106 -0.38 -7.29 14.48
CA GLU A 106 0.42 -6.39 15.32
C GLU A 106 1.89 -6.33 14.87
N GLU A 107 2.45 -7.48 14.53
CA GLU A 107 3.85 -7.64 14.12
C GLU A 107 4.16 -6.86 12.83
N VAL A 108 3.19 -6.75 11.92
CA VAL A 108 3.30 -6.02 10.66
C VAL A 108 3.02 -4.53 10.88
N ARG A 109 2.03 -4.22 11.72
CA ARG A 109 1.63 -2.85 12.07
C ARG A 109 2.76 -2.05 12.71
N GLU A 110 3.57 -2.69 13.55
CA GLU A 110 4.68 -2.04 14.28
C GLU A 110 5.81 -1.54 13.37
N VAL A 111 5.96 -2.12 12.17
CA VAL A 111 7.06 -1.79 11.25
C VAL A 111 6.61 -0.99 10.03
N VAL A 112 5.35 -0.55 9.99
CA VAL A 112 4.85 0.36 8.94
C VAL A 112 5.63 1.67 9.01
N PRO A 113 6.28 2.14 7.93
CA PRO A 113 6.96 3.43 7.93
C PRO A 113 6.02 4.64 7.99
N ARG A 114 6.50 5.74 8.58
CA ARG A 114 5.78 7.02 8.63
C ARG A 114 5.47 7.59 7.25
N ASP A 115 6.34 7.35 6.28
CA ASP A 115 6.21 7.79 4.89
C ASP A 115 5.49 6.77 3.99
N ALA A 116 5.09 5.60 4.51
CA ALA A 116 4.35 4.60 3.74
C ALA A 116 3.01 5.15 3.22
N THR A 117 2.61 4.72 2.03
CA THR A 117 1.34 5.13 1.43
C THR A 117 0.19 4.25 1.91
N VAL A 118 -1.05 4.73 1.81
CA VAL A 118 -2.24 3.90 2.04
C VAL A 118 -2.27 2.72 1.06
N ARG A 119 -1.82 2.93 -0.18
CA ARG A 119 -1.77 1.88 -1.21
C ARG A 119 -0.82 0.75 -0.81
N GLU A 120 0.39 1.08 -0.35
CA GLU A 120 1.37 0.08 0.11
C GLU A 120 0.82 -0.75 1.28
N ILE A 121 0.10 -0.13 2.22
CA ILE A 121 -0.56 -0.85 3.31
C ILE A 121 -1.63 -1.81 2.79
N ARG A 122 -2.41 -1.39 1.79
CA ARG A 122 -3.43 -2.24 1.15
C ARG A 122 -2.82 -3.40 0.38
N GLU A 123 -1.74 -3.18 -0.35
CA GLU A 123 -0.99 -4.23 -1.05
C GLU A 123 -0.49 -5.29 -0.04
N VAL A 124 0.05 -4.86 1.11
CA VAL A 124 0.46 -5.78 2.19
C VAL A 124 -0.72 -6.56 2.78
N LYS A 125 -1.85 -5.90 3.05
CA LYS A 125 -3.07 -6.58 3.54
C LYS A 125 -3.57 -7.62 2.56
N GLU A 126 -3.53 -7.31 1.27
CA GLU A 126 -4.01 -8.23 0.24
C GLU A 126 -3.15 -9.51 0.21
N VAL A 127 -1.82 -9.38 0.30
CA VAL A 127 -0.94 -10.55 0.40
C VAL A 127 -1.26 -11.40 1.63
N ILE A 128 -1.56 -10.77 2.78
CA ILE A 128 -1.95 -11.47 4.00
C ILE A 128 -3.29 -12.19 3.80
N ARG A 129 -4.30 -11.49 3.29
CA ARG A 129 -5.64 -12.04 3.01
C ARG A 129 -5.57 -13.22 2.05
N GLU A 130 -4.87 -13.07 0.93
CA GLU A 130 -4.71 -14.17 -0.02
C GLU A 130 -3.92 -15.36 0.59
N THR A 131 -3.07 -15.11 1.60
CA THR A 131 -2.39 -16.18 2.32
C THR A 131 -3.37 -16.92 3.21
N GLU A 132 -4.14 -16.20 4.02
CA GLU A 132 -5.18 -16.75 4.88
C GLU A 132 -6.24 -17.52 4.07
N ASP A 133 -6.68 -16.98 2.93
CA ASP A 133 -7.68 -17.62 2.07
C ASP A 133 -7.19 -18.96 1.49
N ARG A 134 -5.93 -19.03 1.04
CA ARG A 134 -5.35 -20.28 0.49
C ARG A 134 -5.15 -21.35 1.57
N TYR A 135 -5.07 -20.97 2.84
CA TYR A 135 -4.84 -21.87 3.96
C TYR A 135 -5.96 -21.81 4.99
N SER A 136 -7.16 -21.43 4.54
CA SER A 136 -8.36 -21.36 5.38
C SER A 136 -8.48 -22.63 6.23
N PRO A 137 -8.92 -22.54 7.50
CA PRO A 137 -9.08 -23.69 8.40
C PRO A 137 -9.86 -24.88 7.82
N GLN A 138 -10.67 -24.66 6.77
CA GLN A 138 -11.37 -25.72 6.04
C GLN A 138 -10.42 -26.66 5.26
N MET A 139 -9.23 -26.18 4.86
CA MET A 139 -8.15 -27.01 4.27
C MET A 139 -7.33 -27.77 5.32
N SER A 140 -7.39 -27.34 6.59
CA SER A 140 -6.74 -27.98 7.75
C SER A 140 -7.42 -29.30 8.18
N LEU A 141 -8.58 -29.63 7.61
CA LEU A 141 -9.29 -30.90 7.86
C LEU A 141 -8.60 -32.12 7.21
N CYS A 142 -7.63 -31.90 6.32
CA CYS A 142 -6.76 -32.96 5.88
C CYS A 142 -5.67 -33.15 6.96
N ASP A 143 -5.70 -34.28 7.69
CA ASP A 143 -4.73 -34.71 8.72
C ASP A 143 -3.26 -34.86 8.22
N ILE A 144 -2.91 -34.21 7.12
CA ILE A 144 -1.55 -34.15 6.60
C ILE A 144 -0.81 -33.15 7.49
N ALA A 145 0.03 -33.67 8.37
CA ALA A 145 1.00 -32.86 9.10
C ALA A 145 1.70 -31.91 8.10
N PRO A 146 1.79 -30.59 8.40
CA PRO A 146 2.49 -29.68 7.53
C PRO A 146 3.87 -30.24 7.23
N GLU A 147 4.21 -30.46 5.96
CA GLU A 147 5.58 -30.84 5.60
C GLU A 147 6.52 -29.77 6.15
N GLU A 148 7.41 -30.17 7.06
CA GLU A 148 8.41 -29.29 7.64
C GLU A 148 9.23 -28.68 6.51
N HIS A 149 9.44 -27.37 6.57
CA HIS A 149 10.31 -26.70 5.62
C HIS A 149 11.74 -27.26 5.77
N GLN A 150 12.26 -27.86 4.70
CA GLN A 150 13.65 -28.34 4.64
C GLN A 150 14.52 -27.28 4.00
N GLY A 151 15.47 -26.71 4.75
CA GLY A 151 16.44 -25.74 4.26
C GLY A 151 16.38 -24.40 4.99
N SER A 152 17.16 -23.43 4.51
CA SER A 152 17.12 -22.07 5.01
C SER A 152 15.95 -21.29 4.40
N TRP A 153 15.20 -20.57 5.23
CA TRP A 153 14.17 -19.65 4.76
C TRP A 153 14.76 -18.54 3.89
N THR A 154 15.97 -18.08 4.19
CA THR A 154 16.69 -17.08 3.39
C THR A 154 17.02 -17.58 1.99
N GLU A 155 17.50 -18.83 1.86
CA GLU A 155 17.75 -19.45 0.56
C GLU A 155 16.45 -19.57 -0.26
N THR A 156 15.38 -19.98 0.40
CA THR A 156 14.04 -20.10 -0.21
C THR A 156 13.51 -18.75 -0.65
N LEU A 157 13.67 -17.72 0.18
CA LEU A 157 13.30 -16.34 -0.14
C LEU A 157 14.06 -15.86 -1.37
N VAL A 158 15.39 -16.00 -1.39
CA VAL A 158 16.22 -15.59 -2.54
C VAL A 158 15.78 -16.33 -3.81
N TYR A 159 15.58 -17.65 -3.72
CA TYR A 159 15.15 -18.43 -4.87
C TYR A 159 13.78 -18.00 -5.39
N GLU A 160 12.75 -17.90 -4.53
CA GLU A 160 11.39 -17.58 -4.95
C GLU A 160 11.23 -16.11 -5.38
N PHE A 161 11.82 -15.17 -4.61
CA PHE A 161 11.73 -13.74 -4.90
C PHE A 161 12.34 -13.42 -6.26
N PHE A 162 13.57 -13.84 -6.54
CA PHE A 162 14.23 -13.53 -7.81
C PHE A 162 13.68 -14.31 -9.01
N LYS A 163 12.93 -15.40 -8.78
CA LYS A 163 12.19 -16.12 -9.83
C LYS A 163 10.94 -15.35 -10.25
N GLY A 164 10.27 -14.71 -9.28
CA GLY A 164 9.03 -13.96 -9.46
C GLY A 164 9.27 -12.45 -9.51
N GLU A 165 8.76 -11.75 -8.49
CA GLU A 165 8.72 -10.28 -8.44
C GLU A 165 10.10 -9.60 -8.47
N GLY A 166 11.13 -10.27 -7.97
CA GLY A 166 12.52 -9.82 -7.94
C GLY A 166 13.26 -9.97 -9.28
N LYS A 167 12.67 -10.62 -10.30
CA LYS A 167 13.31 -10.80 -11.61
C LYS A 167 13.77 -9.46 -12.22
N GLY A 168 12.94 -8.42 -12.09
CA GLY A 168 13.23 -7.09 -12.63
C GLY A 168 14.39 -6.36 -11.94
N CYS A 169 14.73 -6.72 -10.71
CA CYS A 169 15.83 -6.13 -9.97
C CYS A 169 17.09 -7.02 -9.92
N PHE A 170 17.06 -8.21 -10.52
CA PHE A 170 18.19 -9.15 -10.57
C PHE A 170 19.48 -8.52 -11.14
N GLU A 171 19.39 -7.81 -12.27
CA GLU A 171 20.55 -7.15 -12.89
C GLU A 171 21.14 -6.06 -11.98
N LYS A 172 20.29 -5.33 -11.26
CA LYS A 172 20.73 -4.30 -10.30
C LYS A 172 21.46 -4.94 -9.13
N MET A 173 20.92 -6.03 -8.59
CA MET A 173 21.57 -6.79 -7.51
C MET A 173 22.93 -7.34 -7.96
N HIS A 174 23.00 -7.96 -9.14
CA HIS A 174 24.26 -8.43 -9.70
C HIS A 174 25.29 -7.31 -9.85
N LYS A 175 24.90 -6.14 -10.39
CA LYS A 175 25.80 -5.00 -10.53
C LYS A 175 26.31 -4.50 -9.18
N TRP A 176 25.43 -4.44 -8.19
CA TRP A 176 25.75 -3.99 -6.85
C TRP A 176 26.79 -4.88 -6.15
N ILE A 177 26.64 -6.21 -6.25
CA ILE A 177 27.60 -7.17 -5.64
C ILE A 177 29.03 -6.98 -6.15
N TRP A 178 29.20 -6.60 -7.41
CA TRP A 178 30.51 -6.44 -8.05
C TRP A 178 30.94 -4.97 -8.19
N GLU A 179 30.32 -4.06 -7.44
CA GLU A 179 30.76 -2.68 -7.32
C GLU A 179 31.91 -2.63 -6.29
N ASP A 180 33.11 -2.21 -6.73
CA ASP A 180 34.36 -2.30 -5.96
C ASP A 180 34.49 -1.25 -4.83
N GLU A 181 33.39 -0.68 -4.35
CA GLU A 181 33.42 0.38 -3.33
C GLU A 181 33.30 -0.21 -1.90
N PRO A 182 34.28 0.05 -1.01
CA PRO A 182 34.14 -0.33 0.40
C PRO A 182 33.07 0.56 1.05
N LYS A 183 31.98 -0.08 1.50
CA LYS A 183 30.83 0.60 2.13
C LYS A 183 30.62 0.07 3.54
N GLU A 184 30.15 0.94 4.43
CA GLU A 184 29.69 0.54 5.77
C GLU A 184 28.41 -0.31 5.67
N GLU A 185 28.19 -1.20 6.63
CA GLU A 185 27.04 -2.12 6.65
C GLU A 185 25.68 -1.41 6.58
N SER A 186 25.55 -0.24 7.23
CA SER A 186 24.34 0.58 7.18
C SER A 186 24.04 1.13 5.78
N VAL A 187 25.09 1.50 5.03
CA VAL A 187 24.99 1.96 3.64
C VAL A 187 24.61 0.80 2.73
N ILE A 188 25.23 -0.36 2.95
CA ILE A 188 24.93 -1.61 2.23
C ILE A 188 23.45 -1.97 2.37
N ASN A 189 22.93 -2.02 3.60
CA ASN A 189 21.53 -2.38 3.84
C ASN A 189 20.56 -1.43 3.11
N ARG A 190 20.83 -0.11 3.16
CA ARG A 190 19.99 0.89 2.49
C ARG A 190 20.00 0.75 0.96
N GLU A 191 21.15 0.46 0.36
CA GLU A 191 21.27 0.28 -1.10
C GLU A 191 20.56 -0.98 -1.57
N ILE A 192 20.77 -2.11 -0.89
CA ILE A 192 20.10 -3.38 -1.20
C ILE A 192 18.59 -3.22 -1.03
N MET A 193 18.13 -2.58 0.06
CA MET A 193 16.71 -2.25 0.26
C MET A 193 16.18 -1.42 -0.92
N GLY A 194 16.91 -0.39 -1.37
CA GLY A 194 16.52 0.41 -2.53
C GLY A 194 16.39 -0.40 -3.84
N ILE A 195 17.03 -1.57 -3.93
CA ILE A 195 16.92 -2.49 -5.08
C ILE A 195 15.70 -3.39 -4.96
N VAL A 196 15.47 -4.02 -3.80
CA VAL A 196 14.45 -5.08 -3.63
C VAL A 196 13.11 -4.56 -3.06
N ALA A 197 13.14 -3.49 -2.29
CA ALA A 197 12.00 -2.88 -1.62
C ALA A 197 12.12 -1.35 -1.60
N PRO A 198 12.03 -0.67 -2.77
CA PRO A 198 12.22 0.77 -2.87
C PRO A 198 11.20 1.60 -2.06
N THR A 199 10.02 1.03 -1.79
CA THR A 199 8.97 1.63 -0.95
C THR A 199 9.26 1.49 0.55
N LYS A 200 10.32 0.77 0.95
CA LYS A 200 10.68 0.42 2.33
C LYS A 200 9.65 -0.42 3.10
N PHE A 201 8.49 -0.68 2.50
CA PHE A 201 7.43 -1.49 3.08
C PHE A 201 6.72 -2.25 1.97
N ARG A 202 6.91 -3.57 1.95
CA ARG A 202 6.19 -4.48 1.04
C ARG A 202 6.20 -5.90 1.60
N MET A 203 5.18 -6.67 1.25
CA MET A 203 5.11 -8.09 1.55
C MET A 203 5.36 -8.88 0.26
N PHE A 204 6.22 -9.88 0.31
CA PHE A 204 6.36 -10.88 -0.74
C PHE A 204 5.76 -12.19 -0.26
N ARG A 205 4.89 -12.75 -1.08
CA ARG A 205 4.28 -14.04 -0.80
C ARG A 205 5.19 -15.18 -1.27
N MET A 206 5.61 -16.03 -0.34
CA MET A 206 6.30 -17.28 -0.65
C MET A 206 5.31 -18.45 -0.64
N GLN A 207 5.77 -19.61 -1.12
CA GLN A 207 4.96 -20.83 -1.16
C GLN A 207 4.49 -21.28 0.23
N PHE A 208 5.28 -21.07 1.28
CA PHE A 208 5.00 -21.51 2.65
C PHE A 208 5.28 -20.47 3.75
N ALA A 209 5.62 -19.25 3.35
CA ALA A 209 5.87 -18.12 4.25
C ALA A 209 5.47 -16.81 3.58
N ASN A 210 5.42 -15.72 4.35
CA ASN A 210 5.40 -14.37 3.82
C ASN A 210 6.68 -13.65 4.26
N ALA A 211 7.31 -12.91 3.35
CA ALA A 211 8.49 -12.09 3.66
C ALA A 211 8.12 -10.61 3.67
N LEU A 212 8.17 -9.99 4.84
CA LEU A 212 7.96 -8.57 5.02
C LEU A 212 9.29 -7.84 4.88
N PHE A 213 9.43 -7.05 3.82
CA PHE A 213 10.54 -6.14 3.63
C PHE A 213 10.20 -4.82 4.32
N SER A 214 10.99 -4.45 5.32
CA SER A 214 10.84 -3.22 6.13
C SER A 214 12.11 -2.38 6.09
N GLU A 215 12.08 -1.14 6.59
CA GLU A 215 13.20 -0.20 6.46
C GLU A 215 14.55 -0.72 6.98
N PHE A 216 14.53 -1.57 8.00
CA PHE A 216 15.75 -2.04 8.67
C PHE A 216 16.08 -3.52 8.44
N GLN A 217 15.06 -4.33 8.11
CA GLN A 217 15.20 -5.78 8.06
C GLN A 217 14.13 -6.43 7.20
N ILE A 218 14.35 -7.71 6.89
CA ILE A 218 13.36 -8.56 6.26
C ILE A 218 12.91 -9.58 7.30
N ARG A 219 11.60 -9.65 7.56
CA ARG A 219 11.01 -10.65 8.45
C ARG A 219 10.31 -11.72 7.62
N ILE A 220 10.79 -12.95 7.71
CA ILE A 220 10.16 -14.12 7.10
C ILE A 220 9.22 -14.72 8.13
N MET A 221 7.96 -14.90 7.76
CA MET A 221 6.88 -15.36 8.62
C MET A 221 6.29 -16.63 8.01
N PRO A 222 6.78 -17.81 8.41
CA PRO A 222 6.16 -19.08 8.06
C PRO A 222 4.73 -19.13 8.59
N TYR A 223 3.85 -19.78 7.85
CA TYR A 223 2.46 -20.00 8.28
C TYR A 223 2.16 -21.49 8.43
N ASN A 224 1.02 -21.82 9.04
CA ASN A 224 0.57 -23.19 9.33
C ASN A 224 1.56 -24.00 10.19
N GLY A 225 2.24 -23.35 11.13
CA GLY A 225 3.15 -24.02 12.07
C GLY A 225 4.42 -24.60 11.46
N ARG A 226 4.82 -24.13 10.26
CA ARG A 226 6.00 -24.62 9.53
C ARG A 226 7.33 -24.04 10.01
N GLY A 227 7.31 -23.24 11.07
CA GLY A 227 8.51 -22.65 11.67
C GLY A 227 8.19 -21.37 12.43
N GLU A 228 9.19 -20.90 13.18
CA GLU A 228 9.15 -19.60 13.83
C GLU A 228 9.53 -18.49 12.85
N PRO A 229 9.05 -17.25 13.07
CA PRO A 229 9.51 -16.11 12.29
C PRO A 229 11.02 -15.90 12.38
N GLU A 230 11.64 -15.57 11.24
CA GLU A 230 13.08 -15.30 11.13
C GLU A 230 13.30 -13.85 10.66
N GLU A 231 14.23 -13.14 11.30
CA GLU A 231 14.62 -11.78 10.91
C GLU A 231 16.02 -11.81 10.30
N ILE A 232 16.14 -11.28 9.09
CA ILE A 232 17.40 -11.26 8.34
C ILE A 232 17.75 -9.84 7.90
N SER A 233 19.05 -9.59 7.76
CA SER A 233 19.54 -8.33 7.19
C SER A 233 19.48 -8.34 5.67
N TYR A 234 19.44 -7.15 5.07
CA TYR A 234 19.60 -7.02 3.63
C TYR A 234 20.97 -7.51 3.14
N LEU A 235 22.03 -7.32 3.94
CA LEU A 235 23.36 -7.89 3.67
C LEU A 235 23.32 -9.43 3.59
N GLU A 236 22.58 -10.09 4.47
CA GLU A 236 22.42 -11.54 4.46
C GLU A 236 21.66 -12.03 3.23
N LEU A 237 20.62 -11.30 2.82
CA LEU A 237 19.93 -11.54 1.54
C LEU A 237 20.93 -11.50 0.36
N ALA A 238 21.80 -10.48 0.32
CA ALA A 238 22.79 -10.34 -0.76
C ALA A 238 23.88 -11.42 -0.73
N LYS A 239 24.36 -11.81 0.45
CA LYS A 239 25.29 -12.94 0.60
C LYS A 239 24.67 -14.24 0.09
N THR A 240 23.42 -14.48 0.44
CA THR A 240 22.69 -15.68 0.00
C THR A 240 22.42 -15.65 -1.51
N PHE A 241 22.13 -14.47 -2.07
CA PHE A 241 22.05 -14.27 -3.52
C PHE A 241 23.38 -14.59 -4.21
N GLU A 242 24.51 -14.07 -3.70
CA GLU A 242 25.83 -14.36 -4.27
C GLU A 242 26.12 -15.86 -4.25
N GLN A 243 25.87 -16.54 -3.13
CA GLN A 243 26.07 -17.99 -2.99
C GLN A 243 25.17 -18.79 -3.94
N THR A 244 23.91 -18.39 -4.09
CA THR A 244 22.93 -19.07 -4.95
C THR A 244 23.29 -18.95 -6.43
N PHE A 245 23.58 -17.74 -6.89
CA PHE A 245 23.75 -17.43 -8.32
C PHE A 245 25.21 -17.45 -8.80
N TYR A 246 26.18 -17.21 -7.92
CA TYR A 246 27.61 -17.10 -8.23
C TYR A 246 28.48 -17.91 -7.26
N PRO A 247 28.25 -19.23 -7.08
CA PRO A 247 29.03 -20.04 -6.15
C PRO A 247 30.53 -20.11 -6.47
N GLU A 248 30.91 -19.85 -7.73
CA GLU A 248 32.31 -19.77 -8.17
C GLU A 248 32.85 -18.34 -8.34
N GLY A 249 32.11 -17.32 -7.87
CA GLY A 249 32.42 -15.91 -8.05
C GLY A 249 32.08 -15.35 -9.45
N ARG A 250 32.65 -14.18 -9.78
CA ARG A 250 32.39 -13.41 -11.02
C ARG A 250 32.97 -14.04 -12.28
N LYS A 251 32.54 -15.25 -12.63
CA LYS A 251 32.92 -15.95 -13.87
C LYS A 251 31.82 -15.96 -14.92
N THR A 252 30.57 -15.86 -14.49
CA THR A 252 29.38 -15.95 -15.33
C THR A 252 28.68 -14.61 -15.42
N SER A 253 28.08 -14.32 -16.57
CA SER A 253 27.19 -13.16 -16.70
C SER A 253 25.91 -13.33 -15.87
N ASP A 254 25.21 -12.23 -15.62
CA ASP A 254 23.91 -12.21 -14.94
C ASP A 254 22.87 -13.10 -15.63
N SER A 255 22.83 -13.06 -16.96
CA SER A 255 21.91 -13.88 -17.75
C SER A 255 22.22 -15.38 -17.62
N GLU A 256 23.50 -15.77 -17.66
CA GLU A 256 23.90 -17.18 -17.52
C GLU A 256 23.66 -17.68 -16.10
N ALA A 257 23.94 -16.87 -15.08
CA ALA A 257 23.70 -17.22 -13.69
C ALA A 257 22.21 -17.46 -13.41
N TYR A 258 21.34 -16.59 -13.95
CA TYR A 258 19.89 -16.73 -13.84
C TYR A 258 19.38 -17.97 -14.60
N GLU A 259 19.80 -18.16 -15.85
CA GLU A 259 19.39 -19.30 -16.69
C GLU A 259 19.87 -20.63 -16.10
N ARG A 260 21.04 -20.67 -15.45
CA ARG A 260 21.54 -21.86 -14.74
C ARG A 260 20.63 -22.30 -13.59
N VAL A 261 20.15 -21.34 -12.78
CA VAL A 261 19.35 -21.64 -11.58
C VAL A 261 17.89 -21.91 -11.94
N TYR A 262 17.31 -21.12 -12.84
CA TYR A 262 15.88 -21.19 -13.14
C TYR A 262 15.54 -21.94 -14.42
N GLN A 263 16.53 -22.24 -15.28
CA GLN A 263 16.31 -22.80 -16.62
C GLN A 263 15.42 -21.92 -17.49
N MET A 264 15.44 -20.62 -17.24
CA MET A 264 14.62 -19.60 -17.89
C MET A 264 15.50 -18.41 -18.27
N PRO A 265 15.22 -17.73 -19.39
CA PRO A 265 15.98 -16.54 -19.75
C PRO A 265 15.64 -15.36 -18.82
N LEU A 266 16.68 -14.66 -18.36
CA LEU A 266 16.52 -13.40 -17.62
C LEU A 266 15.88 -12.33 -18.52
N ARG A 267 16.33 -12.25 -19.78
CA ARG A 267 15.85 -11.31 -20.80
C ARG A 267 15.27 -12.09 -21.96
N GLU A 268 14.11 -11.69 -22.46
CA GLU A 268 13.56 -12.26 -23.69
C GLU A 268 14.57 -12.02 -24.82
N LYS A 269 15.01 -13.10 -25.48
CA LYS A 269 15.81 -12.99 -26.69
C LYS A 269 14.91 -12.40 -27.75
N LYS A 270 14.96 -11.08 -27.97
CA LYS A 270 14.46 -10.49 -29.20
C LYS A 270 15.20 -11.21 -30.32
N GLU A 271 14.50 -12.03 -31.11
CA GLU A 271 15.05 -12.57 -32.36
C GLU A 271 15.49 -11.38 -33.20
N ARG A 272 16.78 -11.05 -33.14
CA ARG A 272 17.40 -10.32 -34.23
C ARG A 272 17.39 -11.31 -35.38
N GLU A 273 16.42 -11.17 -36.28
CA GLU A 273 16.60 -11.63 -37.64
C GLU A 273 17.98 -11.13 -38.08
N VAL A 274 18.93 -12.05 -38.14
CA VAL A 274 20.23 -11.83 -38.74
C VAL A 274 19.98 -11.74 -40.23
N LEU A 275 19.48 -10.59 -40.69
CA LEU A 275 19.64 -10.18 -42.06
C LEU A 275 21.15 -10.09 -42.28
N LYS A 276 21.69 -11.14 -42.90
CA LYS A 276 23.02 -11.14 -43.51
C LYS A 276 23.07 -9.94 -44.47
N THR A 277 23.63 -8.84 -44.02
CA THR A 277 23.97 -7.73 -44.91
C THR A 277 25.37 -7.98 -45.45
N GLU A 278 25.43 -8.47 -46.69
CA GLU A 278 26.61 -8.30 -47.54
C GLU A 278 26.89 -6.80 -47.72
N PRO A 279 28.15 -6.35 -47.70
CA PRO A 279 28.48 -4.94 -47.81
C PRO A 279 28.58 -4.51 -49.28
N LEU A 280 27.68 -3.65 -49.74
CA LEU A 280 27.84 -2.93 -51.00
C LEU A 280 28.02 -1.42 -50.77
N LYS A 281 29.07 -0.92 -51.44
CA LYS A 281 29.69 0.39 -51.28
C LYS A 281 28.87 1.53 -51.89
N LYS A 282 28.84 2.65 -51.13
CA LYS A 282 28.89 4.08 -51.51
C LYS A 282 28.41 4.53 -52.90
N LYS A 283 27.51 5.54 -52.86
CA LYS A 283 27.53 6.91 -53.45
C LYS A 283 26.06 7.35 -53.62
N ALA A 284 25.60 8.59 -53.55
CA ALA A 284 26.07 9.92 -53.16
C ALA A 284 24.80 10.80 -53.06
N GLU A 285 24.72 11.75 -52.12
CA GLU A 285 23.73 12.87 -52.09
C GLU A 285 24.04 13.92 -53.19
N PRO A 286 23.24 15.00 -53.47
CA PRO A 286 22.17 15.63 -52.65
C PRO A 286 20.94 16.23 -53.40
N ALA A 287 19.95 16.73 -52.62
CA ALA A 287 19.32 18.08 -52.70
C ALA A 287 17.77 18.19 -52.69
N LYS A 288 17.26 18.81 -51.61
CA LYS A 288 16.10 19.73 -51.41
C LYS A 288 14.88 19.69 -52.37
N ALA A 289 13.66 19.59 -51.84
CA ALA A 289 12.81 20.72 -51.38
C ALA A 289 11.33 20.32 -51.12
N GLN A 290 10.71 21.05 -50.19
CA GLN A 290 9.29 21.44 -50.03
C GLN A 290 8.30 20.64 -49.18
N GLU A 291 7.69 21.40 -48.27
CA GLU A 291 6.51 21.16 -47.44
C GLU A 291 5.25 20.89 -48.26
N THR A 292 4.36 20.04 -47.74
CA THR A 292 2.92 20.34 -47.73
C THR A 292 2.22 19.50 -46.66
N LEU A 293 1.37 20.18 -45.89
CA LEU A 293 0.40 19.63 -44.94
C LEU A 293 -0.66 18.81 -45.67
N GLU A 294 -1.09 17.69 -45.08
CA GLU A 294 -2.46 17.15 -45.21
C GLU A 294 -2.72 16.13 -44.07
N GLU A 295 -3.67 16.44 -43.18
CA GLU A 295 -4.37 15.43 -42.37
C GLU A 295 -5.31 14.63 -43.27
N PRO A 296 -5.53 13.33 -42.97
CA PRO A 296 -6.92 12.94 -42.73
C PRO A 296 -7.15 11.86 -41.66
N LYS A 297 -8.13 12.17 -40.81
CA LYS A 297 -9.31 11.38 -40.37
C LYS A 297 -9.19 9.98 -39.78
N GLU A 298 -9.85 9.89 -38.63
CA GLU A 298 -10.40 8.74 -37.92
C GLU A 298 -10.97 7.63 -38.83
N THR A 299 -10.70 6.39 -38.43
CA THR A 299 -11.64 5.28 -38.61
C THR A 299 -11.60 4.43 -37.34
N GLU A 300 -12.73 4.43 -36.63
CA GLU A 300 -13.06 3.43 -35.62
C GLU A 300 -13.19 2.07 -36.31
N GLU A 301 -12.47 1.06 -35.82
CA GLU A 301 -12.82 -0.35 -36.06
C GLU A 301 -13.21 -0.98 -34.72
N GLN A 302 -14.52 -1.13 -34.57
CA GLN A 302 -15.16 -1.97 -33.56
C GLN A 302 -14.70 -3.43 -33.76
N ILE A 303 -14.33 -4.08 -32.65
CA ILE A 303 -14.30 -5.55 -32.56
C ILE A 303 -15.56 -6.04 -31.81
N PRO A 304 -16.15 -7.17 -32.22
CA PRO A 304 -17.51 -7.55 -31.90
C PRO A 304 -17.64 -8.19 -30.52
N GLY A 305 -18.71 -7.86 -29.76
CA GLY A 305 -19.07 -8.58 -28.53
C GLY A 305 -19.63 -7.76 -27.37
N GLN A 306 -19.75 -6.43 -27.49
CA GLN A 306 -20.43 -5.62 -26.49
C GLN A 306 -21.94 -5.56 -26.77
N MET A 307 -22.73 -6.18 -25.90
CA MET A 307 -24.13 -5.80 -25.65
C MET A 307 -24.17 -5.15 -24.26
N GLU A 308 -24.60 -3.90 -24.20
CA GLU A 308 -25.01 -3.27 -22.93
C GLU A 308 -26.50 -3.54 -22.69
N VAL A 309 -26.75 -4.02 -21.46
CA VAL A 309 -27.70 -3.54 -20.44
C VAL A 309 -29.21 -3.45 -20.78
N GLU A 310 -29.99 -4.07 -19.88
CA GLU A 310 -31.43 -3.87 -19.58
C GLU A 310 -32.49 -4.54 -20.49
N ASP A 311 -33.00 -5.70 -20.06
CA ASP A 311 -34.45 -6.04 -20.05
C ASP A 311 -34.74 -7.39 -19.30
N TYR A 312 -35.35 -7.29 -18.10
CA TYR A 312 -36.28 -8.15 -17.30
C TYR A 312 -36.50 -9.67 -17.65
N PRO A 313 -36.88 -10.60 -16.71
CA PRO A 313 -37.88 -10.39 -15.63
C PRO A 313 -37.70 -11.18 -14.29
N GLU A 314 -38.54 -10.80 -13.33
CA GLU A 314 -38.97 -11.46 -12.08
C GLU A 314 -38.83 -12.99 -12.03
N LEU A 315 -38.47 -13.52 -10.84
CA LEU A 315 -39.10 -14.72 -10.25
C LEU A 315 -38.60 -14.91 -8.80
N MET A 316 -39.42 -14.48 -7.83
CA MET A 316 -39.42 -15.08 -6.48
C MET A 316 -39.96 -16.51 -6.57
N PRO A 317 -39.48 -17.41 -5.71
CA PRO A 317 -40.35 -18.40 -5.12
C PRO A 317 -40.39 -18.26 -3.58
N ASP A 318 -41.60 -18.44 -3.07
CA ASP A 318 -42.02 -18.32 -1.67
C ASP A 318 -41.21 -19.14 -0.65
N ALA A 319 -41.11 -18.58 0.55
CA ALA A 319 -40.69 -19.29 1.77
C ALA A 319 -41.62 -20.48 2.10
N PRO A 320 -41.14 -21.43 2.92
CA PRO A 320 -41.72 -21.46 4.26
C PRO A 320 -40.69 -21.63 5.39
N ALA A 321 -41.08 -21.13 6.55
CA ALA A 321 -40.33 -20.96 7.79
C ALA A 321 -39.91 -22.25 8.51
N MET A 322 -38.78 -22.20 9.23
CA MET A 322 -38.54 -22.88 10.50
C MET A 322 -37.53 -22.10 11.37
N ASN A 323 -37.92 -21.86 12.63
CA ASN A 323 -37.14 -21.31 13.76
C ASN A 323 -35.98 -22.28 14.14
N LEU A 324 -34.82 -21.95 14.73
CA LEU A 324 -34.40 -21.17 15.93
C LEU A 324 -32.82 -21.11 15.93
N PRO A 325 -32.11 -20.48 16.90
CA PRO A 325 -31.00 -19.54 16.67
C PRO A 325 -29.59 -20.13 16.88
N GLU A 326 -28.59 -19.62 16.15
CA GLU A 326 -27.17 -19.79 16.49
C GLU A 326 -26.38 -18.50 16.25
N GLU A 327 -25.41 -18.26 17.12
CA GLU A 327 -24.64 -17.04 17.32
C GLU A 327 -23.92 -16.55 16.05
N GLU A 328 -24.24 -15.32 15.63
CA GLU A 328 -23.56 -14.67 14.52
C GLU A 328 -22.21 -14.08 14.96
N LYS A 329 -21.13 -14.80 14.65
CA LYS A 329 -19.85 -14.16 14.31
C LYS A 329 -19.98 -13.58 12.90
N GLN A 330 -20.53 -12.37 12.78
CA GLN A 330 -20.47 -11.62 11.52
C GLN A 330 -19.10 -10.92 11.41
N VAL A 331 -18.22 -11.54 10.63
CA VAL A 331 -17.12 -10.84 9.95
C VAL A 331 -17.79 -10.00 8.88
N HIS A 332 -17.93 -8.70 9.11
CA HIS A 332 -18.44 -7.79 8.08
C HIS A 332 -17.36 -7.56 7.02
N GLU A 333 -17.49 -8.27 5.91
CA GLU A 333 -17.02 -7.82 4.60
C GLU A 333 -17.73 -6.50 4.27
N ILE A 334 -16.98 -5.40 4.27
CA ILE A 334 -17.51 -4.08 3.93
C ILE A 334 -17.35 -3.91 2.43
N THR A 335 -18.49 -3.82 1.74
CA THR A 335 -18.60 -3.50 0.32
C THR A 335 -17.94 -2.17 -0.04
N GLU A 336 -17.28 -2.18 -1.18
CA GLU A 336 -16.31 -1.25 -1.78
C GLU A 336 -16.82 0.15 -2.16
N GLU A 337 -17.95 0.64 -1.64
CA GLU A 337 -18.42 1.99 -1.99
C GLU A 337 -18.01 3.03 -0.96
N VAL A 338 -17.33 4.07 -1.48
CA VAL A 338 -16.76 5.26 -0.81
C VAL A 338 -15.31 5.09 -0.32
N VAL A 339 -14.43 4.81 -1.27
CA VAL A 339 -12.98 5.06 -1.17
C VAL A 339 -12.63 6.16 -2.18
N GLN A 340 -12.65 7.44 -1.77
CA GLN A 340 -11.98 8.52 -2.53
C GLN A 340 -11.27 9.56 -1.66
N GLU A 341 -11.56 9.70 -0.36
CA GLU A 341 -10.93 10.76 0.45
C GLU A 341 -9.41 10.53 0.72
N GLY A 342 -8.94 9.28 0.69
CA GLY A 342 -7.57 8.92 1.08
C GLY A 342 -6.49 9.07 0.00
N GLU A 343 -6.81 8.77 -1.28
CA GLU A 343 -5.86 8.93 -2.39
C GLU A 343 -5.62 10.41 -2.72
N VAL A 344 -6.65 11.24 -2.49
CA VAL A 344 -6.66 12.65 -2.85
C VAL A 344 -5.72 13.51 -1.99
N ILE A 345 -5.51 13.16 -0.72
CA ILE A 345 -4.57 13.89 0.17
C ILE A 345 -3.12 13.65 -0.27
N GLU A 346 -2.80 12.44 -0.72
CA GLU A 346 -1.46 12.11 -1.21
C GLU A 346 -1.17 12.78 -2.56
N ASP A 347 -2.17 12.89 -3.43
CA ASP A 347 -2.09 13.64 -4.69
C ASP A 347 -2.01 15.16 -4.49
N ILE A 348 -2.72 15.70 -3.48
CA ILE A 348 -2.59 17.09 -3.06
C ILE A 348 -1.14 17.37 -2.61
N LEU A 349 -0.56 16.49 -1.78
CA LEU A 349 0.80 16.61 -1.27
C LEU A 349 1.88 16.40 -2.35
N LYS A 350 1.64 15.53 -3.34
CA LYS A 350 2.57 15.26 -4.46
C LYS A 350 2.54 16.31 -5.56
N SER A 351 1.42 17.02 -5.74
CA SER A 351 1.24 17.91 -6.88
C SER A 351 2.17 19.13 -6.90
N GLY A 352 2.50 19.69 -5.73
CA GLY A 352 3.38 20.88 -5.58
C GLY A 352 2.91 22.15 -6.32
N ASP A 353 1.81 22.06 -7.08
CA ASP A 353 1.25 23.08 -7.95
C ASP A 353 0.00 23.70 -7.29
N PRO A 354 0.07 24.99 -6.91
CA PRO A 354 -1.02 25.68 -6.21
C PRO A 354 -2.35 25.63 -6.95
N GLU A 355 -2.36 25.71 -8.29
CA GLU A 355 -3.58 25.71 -9.08
C GLU A 355 -4.28 24.33 -9.02
N LYS A 356 -3.48 23.26 -9.04
CA LYS A 356 -3.95 21.88 -9.05
C LYS A 356 -4.44 21.44 -7.67
N ILE A 357 -3.74 21.85 -6.61
CA ILE A 357 -4.20 21.73 -5.22
C ILE A 357 -5.57 22.38 -5.07
N MET A 358 -5.74 23.59 -5.61
CA MET A 358 -7.00 24.33 -5.49
C MET A 358 -8.16 23.71 -6.28
N GLN A 359 -7.88 23.01 -7.38
CA GLN A 359 -8.89 22.26 -8.14
C GLN A 359 -9.32 20.98 -7.42
N LEU A 360 -8.37 20.24 -6.83
CA LEU A 360 -8.66 19.03 -6.05
C LEU A 360 -9.48 19.36 -4.80
N LEU A 361 -9.15 20.45 -4.09
CA LEU A 361 -9.91 20.91 -2.93
C LEU A 361 -11.35 21.34 -3.27
N LYS A 362 -11.58 21.93 -4.46
CA LYS A 362 -12.93 22.33 -4.92
C LYS A 362 -13.81 21.16 -5.33
N LYS A 363 -13.21 20.05 -5.75
CA LYS A 363 -13.91 18.84 -6.18
C LYS A 363 -14.44 18.03 -5.00
N GLU A 364 -13.67 17.93 -3.91
CA GLU A 364 -14.03 17.09 -2.76
C GLU A 364 -14.89 17.79 -1.70
N PHE A 365 -14.66 19.07 -1.44
CA PHE A 365 -15.49 19.80 -0.48
C PHE A 365 -16.68 20.42 -1.19
N ALA A 366 -17.87 19.82 -1.04
CA ALA A 366 -19.14 20.41 -1.47
C ALA A 366 -19.30 21.79 -0.83
N TRP A 367 -18.89 22.83 -1.55
CA TRP A 367 -18.73 24.16 -1.00
C TRP A 367 -20.11 24.78 -0.72
N PRO A 368 -20.36 25.33 0.48
CA PRO A 368 -21.63 26.02 0.75
C PRO A 368 -21.80 27.17 -0.25
N LYS A 369 -23.01 27.33 -0.82
CA LYS A 369 -23.32 28.45 -1.73
C LYS A 369 -22.95 29.78 -1.06
N GLY A 370 -21.82 30.37 -1.45
CA GLY A 370 -21.25 31.55 -0.78
C GLY A 370 -19.74 31.75 -0.95
N GLY A 371 -18.98 30.75 -1.43
CA GLY A 371 -17.59 30.93 -1.88
C GLY A 371 -16.55 31.29 -0.80
N TRP A 372 -15.29 31.34 -1.22
CA TRP A 372 -14.07 31.56 -0.43
C TRP A 372 -14.10 32.81 0.48
N ASP A 373 -14.79 33.87 0.04
CA ASP A 373 -14.85 35.14 0.77
C ASP A 373 -15.62 35.04 2.10
N ASN A 374 -16.58 34.12 2.19
CA ASN A 374 -17.35 33.90 3.41
C ASN A 374 -16.57 33.05 4.43
N TRP A 375 -15.71 32.15 3.94
CA TRP A 375 -14.80 31.35 4.76
C TRP A 375 -13.66 32.19 5.35
N LYS A 376 -13.02 33.04 4.53
CA LYS A 376 -12.01 34.02 5.01
C LYS A 376 -12.54 34.90 6.14
N LYS A 377 -13.80 35.34 6.06
CA LYS A 377 -14.41 36.17 7.12
C LYS A 377 -14.59 35.41 8.44
N LYS A 378 -14.87 34.11 8.42
CA LYS A 378 -15.07 33.29 9.62
C LYS A 378 -13.78 32.83 10.28
N VAL A 379 -12.73 32.55 9.50
CA VAL A 379 -11.46 32.01 10.03
C VAL A 379 -10.52 33.11 10.53
N ILE A 380 -10.64 34.35 10.06
CA ILE A 380 -9.81 35.48 10.52
C ILE A 380 -10.30 36.06 11.88
N THR A 381 -11.40 35.55 12.44
CA THR A 381 -11.94 36.00 13.74
C THR A 381 -11.90 34.96 14.88
N LEU A 382 -11.16 33.87 14.69
CA LEU A 382 -10.68 33.00 15.76
C LEU A 382 -9.15 33.10 15.83
#